data_AF-A0A971BJ78-F1
#
_entry.id   AF-A0A971BJ78-F1
#
_cell.length_a   1.000
_cell.length_b   1.000
_cell.length_c   1.000
_cell.angle_alpha   90.00
_cell.angle_beta   90.00
_cell.angle_gamma   90.00
#
_symmetry.space_group_name_H-M   'P 1'
#
loop_
_entity.id
_entity.type
_entity.pdbx_description
1 polymer ?
#
loop_
_entity_poly.entity_id
_entity_poly.type
_entity_poly.pdbx_seq_one_letter_code
_entity_poly.pdbx_strand_id
1 'polypeptide(L)'
;MSWTLKPVTDRVLRQREQYRDVKPQVCIARYRILTEFYMSHPELNGILRRAKAMREIYEKIPVRIGDDEVIVGAQSATYRGGALYPENCVTYIKDEIGSGTIATREIDPYDIADEDRVYVNNTVDYWLKGESTHAKTQAYYPEEYAPHDFNGVTMIGRMCISDTPVGHFVTGYDKAIRVGFKAIKEEAEQKMAEIVARTMPGNTNEQYNFYRAVAIVCEGMITLTKRYAALAREKAAIEKNPERRDELLKMGEVLDWCMENPCRTYHEALQCLYMYQTCLCLEANMHGITMGRVDQYLGDFLERDLANGSITEADAQELLDMFYLKVAEMNKPWSNGATQSAPGYTSGQLMSMGGVDKNGNDASNRVTYMMLQCVSRLVLHDPPQSLRIHKNTPPELWEAAIETTKICGGLPTFENDDVIIPALIKRGLTLEDARNYSPIGCVEPGGNGNDWPACGGTGSMSYINLPNAVLLAINDGRLTMPLFTPPGGEVPQVGLPTGHLYEMETFEQVKEAYRKQVEFFVRWHVLINNNAEYVTRELLPLPVVSATMGGCMESGRDVMYGGAKYNGS
;
A
#
# COMPACT_ATOMS: atom_id res chain seq x y z
N MET A 1 34.78 5.62 -12.27
CA MET A 1 35.12 4.20 -12.05
C MET A 1 33.92 3.43 -12.55
N SER A 2 34.09 2.39 -13.36
CA SER A 2 32.96 1.63 -13.90
C SER A 2 32.13 1.02 -12.77
N TRP A 3 30.83 1.31 -12.75
CA TRP A 3 29.89 0.67 -11.83
C TRP A 3 29.97 -0.85 -11.99
N THR A 4 30.30 -1.55 -10.89
CA THR A 4 30.51 -3.01 -10.90
C THR A 4 29.63 -3.65 -9.85
N LEU A 5 28.96 -4.75 -10.21
CA LEU A 5 28.16 -5.50 -9.25
C LEU A 5 29.03 -6.21 -8.22
N LYS A 6 28.62 -6.09 -6.96
CA LYS A 6 29.24 -6.84 -5.87
C LYS A 6 28.67 -8.26 -5.81
N PRO A 7 29.45 -9.24 -5.32
CA PRO A 7 28.95 -10.60 -5.13
C PRO A 7 27.70 -10.65 -4.24
N VAL A 8 26.87 -11.66 -4.48
CA VAL A 8 25.71 -12.00 -3.65
C VAL A 8 26.10 -13.18 -2.75
N THR A 9 25.66 -13.18 -1.50
CA THR A 9 25.96 -14.26 -0.56
C THR A 9 25.13 -15.52 -0.89
N ASP A 10 25.63 -16.69 -0.49
CA ASP A 10 24.90 -17.95 -0.68
C ASP A 10 23.53 -17.94 0.02
N ARG A 11 23.41 -17.26 1.15
CA ARG A 11 22.14 -17.09 1.89
C ARG A 11 21.10 -16.35 1.04
N VAL A 12 21.48 -15.21 0.47
CA VAL A 12 20.59 -14.42 -0.39
C VAL A 12 20.21 -15.20 -1.64
N LEU A 13 21.14 -15.94 -2.24
CA LEU A 13 20.85 -16.79 -3.41
C LEU A 13 19.81 -17.87 -3.09
N ARG A 14 19.94 -18.58 -1.96
CA ARG A 14 18.94 -19.58 -1.53
C ARG A 14 17.56 -18.96 -1.33
N GLN A 15 17.48 -17.80 -0.68
CA GLN A 15 16.19 -17.16 -0.45
C GLN A 15 15.58 -16.59 -1.74
N ARG A 16 16.40 -16.12 -2.68
CA ARG A 16 15.97 -15.73 -4.02
C ARG A 16 15.41 -16.92 -4.82
N GLU A 17 16.06 -18.09 -4.75
CA GLU A 17 15.56 -19.31 -5.38
C GLU A 17 14.23 -19.74 -4.77
N GLN A 18 14.12 -19.74 -3.44
CA GLN A 18 12.87 -20.00 -2.74
C GLN A 18 11.74 -19.05 -3.19
N TYR A 19 12.03 -17.75 -3.30
CA TYR A 19 11.07 -16.76 -3.77
C TYR A 19 10.55 -17.09 -5.17
N ARG A 20 11.44 -17.43 -6.10
CA ARG A 20 11.10 -17.71 -7.50
C ARG A 20 10.28 -19.01 -7.65
N ASP A 21 10.65 -20.04 -6.90
CA ASP A 21 10.16 -21.40 -7.15
C ASP A 21 8.87 -21.73 -6.36
N VAL A 22 8.58 -21.00 -5.27
CA VAL A 22 7.35 -21.19 -4.50
C VAL A 22 6.16 -20.53 -5.21
N LYS A 23 5.14 -21.32 -5.54
CA LYS A 23 3.84 -20.82 -5.96
C LYS A 23 3.12 -20.13 -4.79
N PRO A 24 2.59 -18.91 -4.96
CA PRO A 24 1.81 -18.23 -3.93
C PRO A 24 0.58 -19.02 -3.47
N GLN A 25 0.15 -18.77 -2.23
CA GLN A 25 -1.00 -19.42 -1.63
C GLN A 25 -1.96 -18.40 -1.02
N VAL A 26 -3.26 -18.72 -0.98
CA VAL A 26 -4.23 -17.96 -0.20
C VAL A 26 -4.09 -18.35 1.27
N CYS A 27 -3.95 -17.36 2.15
CA CYS A 27 -3.91 -17.56 3.59
C CYS A 27 -5.10 -16.88 4.25
N ILE A 28 -5.99 -17.66 4.87
CA ILE A 28 -7.21 -17.12 5.49
C ILE A 28 -7.06 -16.82 7.00
N ALA A 29 -5.86 -16.90 7.58
CA ALA A 29 -5.66 -16.62 9.01
C ALA A 29 -6.21 -15.23 9.41
N ARG A 30 -5.86 -14.19 8.65
CA ARG A 30 -6.41 -12.83 8.84
C ARG A 30 -7.93 -12.80 8.69
N TYR A 31 -8.45 -13.43 7.63
CA TYR A 31 -9.88 -13.49 7.34
C TYR A 31 -10.67 -14.13 8.48
N ARG A 32 -10.19 -15.26 9.04
CA ARG A 32 -10.82 -15.95 10.17
C ARG A 32 -10.86 -15.05 11.40
N ILE A 33 -9.71 -14.52 11.82
CA ILE A 33 -9.60 -13.64 12.99
C ILE A 33 -10.56 -12.44 12.87
N LEU A 34 -10.55 -11.78 11.71
CA LEU A 34 -11.40 -10.62 11.48
C LEU A 34 -12.89 -10.97 11.48
N THR A 35 -13.27 -12.06 10.81
CA THR A 35 -14.66 -12.52 10.72
C THR A 35 -15.21 -12.87 12.10
N GLU A 36 -14.47 -13.64 12.88
CA GLU A 36 -14.86 -14.01 14.25
C GLU A 36 -14.97 -12.79 15.16
N PHE A 37 -14.03 -11.84 15.05
CA PHE A 37 -14.09 -10.58 15.80
C PHE A 37 -15.35 -9.77 15.47
N TYR A 38 -15.67 -9.60 14.18
CA TYR A 38 -16.83 -8.82 13.75
C TYR A 38 -18.14 -9.48 14.17
N MET A 39 -18.27 -10.80 14.04
CA MET A 39 -19.47 -11.54 14.45
C MET A 39 -19.69 -11.51 15.97
N SER A 40 -18.61 -11.47 16.76
CA SER A 40 -18.68 -11.45 18.23
C SER A 40 -18.83 -10.05 18.84
N HIS A 41 -18.60 -8.99 18.06
CA HIS A 41 -18.68 -7.59 18.51
C HIS A 41 -19.58 -6.72 17.61
N PRO A 42 -20.86 -7.08 17.41
CA PRO A 42 -21.76 -6.33 16.54
C PRO A 42 -22.07 -4.92 17.05
N GLU A 43 -21.79 -4.63 18.32
CA GLU A 43 -21.99 -3.32 18.95
C GLU A 43 -20.92 -2.29 18.56
N LEU A 44 -19.77 -2.73 18.03
CA LEU A 44 -18.69 -1.84 17.64
C LEU A 44 -18.87 -1.34 16.21
N ASN A 45 -18.49 -0.08 15.97
CA ASN A 45 -18.44 0.52 14.64
C ASN A 45 -17.25 1.50 14.52
N GLY A 46 -17.05 2.02 13.30
CA GLY A 46 -16.05 3.06 13.01
C GLY A 46 -14.64 2.72 13.49
N ILE A 47 -13.92 3.76 13.95
CA ILE A 47 -12.49 3.68 14.22
C ILE A 47 -12.11 2.76 15.38
N LEU A 48 -12.97 2.63 16.40
CA LEU A 48 -12.70 1.73 17.52
C LEU A 48 -12.89 0.27 17.13
N ARG A 49 -13.85 -0.05 16.24
CA ARG A 49 -13.96 -1.40 15.68
C ARG A 49 -12.70 -1.76 14.92
N ARG A 50 -12.22 -0.86 14.05
CA ARG A 50 -10.98 -1.06 13.29
C ARG A 50 -9.77 -1.25 14.20
N ALA A 51 -9.54 -0.36 15.17
CA ALA A 51 -8.41 -0.45 16.07
C ALA A 51 -8.39 -1.74 16.90
N LYS A 52 -9.54 -2.13 17.47
CA LYS A 52 -9.64 -3.37 18.26
C LYS A 52 -9.50 -4.63 17.38
N ALA A 53 -10.06 -4.62 16.17
CA ALA A 53 -9.86 -5.70 15.21
C ALA A 53 -8.38 -5.85 14.81
N MET A 54 -7.67 -4.73 14.62
CA MET A 54 -6.24 -4.77 14.34
C MET A 54 -5.44 -5.32 15.52
N ARG A 55 -5.76 -4.93 16.75
CA ARG A 55 -5.15 -5.53 17.94
C ARG A 55 -5.38 -7.04 17.97
N GLU A 56 -6.60 -7.49 17.70
CA GLU A 56 -6.94 -8.91 17.63
C GLU A 56 -6.10 -9.66 16.58
N ILE A 57 -5.93 -9.07 15.39
CA ILE A 57 -5.06 -9.59 14.34
C ILE A 57 -3.61 -9.68 14.84
N TYR A 58 -3.06 -8.63 15.43
CA TYR A 58 -1.68 -8.62 15.91
C TYR A 58 -1.41 -9.61 17.04
N GLU A 59 -2.39 -9.87 17.90
CA GLU A 59 -2.30 -10.84 18.99
C GLU A 59 -2.39 -12.29 18.49
N LYS A 60 -3.13 -12.55 17.39
CA LYS A 60 -3.48 -13.92 16.96
C LYS A 60 -2.88 -14.38 15.64
N ILE A 61 -2.49 -13.47 14.74
CA ILE A 61 -1.96 -13.84 13.43
C ILE A 61 -0.73 -14.73 13.60
N PRO A 62 -0.58 -15.84 12.86
CA PRO A 62 0.60 -16.69 12.99
C PRO A 62 1.89 -15.93 12.64
N VAL A 63 2.91 -16.09 13.47
CA VAL A 63 4.25 -15.53 13.26
C VAL A 63 5.19 -16.64 12.79
N ARG A 64 6.12 -16.32 11.88
CA ARG A 64 7.07 -17.29 11.30
C ARG A 64 8.46 -16.69 11.14
N ILE A 65 9.49 -17.52 11.27
CA ILE A 65 10.88 -17.17 10.97
C ILE A 65 11.46 -18.31 10.13
N GLY A 66 11.77 -18.02 8.87
CA GLY A 66 12.42 -18.94 7.94
C GLY A 66 13.88 -19.21 8.30
N ASP A 67 14.44 -20.27 7.71
CA ASP A 67 15.76 -20.76 8.09
C ASP A 67 16.88 -19.76 7.79
N ASP A 68 16.78 -19.02 6.69
CA ASP A 68 17.75 -18.01 6.27
C ASP A 68 17.32 -16.56 6.61
N GLU A 69 16.12 -16.33 7.17
CA GLU A 69 15.61 -14.97 7.40
C GLU A 69 16.40 -14.23 8.50
N VAL A 70 16.81 -12.99 8.22
CA VAL A 70 17.39 -12.02 9.19
C VAL A 70 16.58 -10.72 9.29
N ILE A 71 15.64 -10.53 8.36
CA ILE A 71 14.55 -9.56 8.41
C ILE A 71 13.25 -10.38 8.41
N VAL A 72 12.36 -10.12 9.37
CA VAL A 72 11.15 -10.94 9.58
C VAL A 72 9.90 -10.09 9.68
N GLY A 73 8.75 -10.74 9.52
CA GLY A 73 7.45 -10.10 9.33
C GLY A 73 6.71 -10.82 8.21
N ALA A 74 5.42 -11.04 8.40
CA ALA A 74 4.56 -11.67 7.42
C ALA A 74 3.11 -11.24 7.64
N GLN A 75 2.39 -10.99 6.55
CA GLN A 75 0.94 -10.76 6.57
C GLN A 75 0.13 -12.08 6.60
N SER A 76 0.81 -13.22 6.52
CA SER A 76 0.22 -14.55 6.33
C SER A 76 1.02 -15.62 7.09
N ALA A 77 0.35 -16.75 7.33
CA ALA A 77 0.93 -17.89 8.03
C ALA A 77 1.94 -18.68 7.17
N THR A 78 1.87 -18.54 5.85
CA THR A 78 2.68 -19.28 4.88
C THR A 78 3.59 -18.33 4.10
N TYR A 79 4.71 -18.86 3.60
CA TYR A 79 5.64 -18.10 2.75
C TYR A 79 4.96 -17.75 1.42
N ARG A 80 5.08 -16.50 0.97
CA ARG A 80 4.33 -15.92 -0.19
C ARG A 80 2.81 -16.09 -0.08
N GLY A 81 2.28 -16.15 1.13
CA GLY A 81 0.84 -16.21 1.38
C GLY A 81 0.17 -14.85 1.16
N GLY A 82 -0.88 -14.81 0.35
CA GLY A 82 -1.77 -13.65 0.17
C GLY A 82 -2.92 -13.70 1.17
N ALA A 83 -3.04 -12.67 2.02
CA ALA A 83 -4.14 -12.55 2.97
C ALA A 83 -5.46 -12.14 2.27
N LEU A 84 -6.59 -12.49 2.88
CA LEU A 84 -7.91 -12.05 2.42
C LEU A 84 -8.50 -10.96 3.33
N TYR A 85 -9.27 -10.06 2.72
CA TYR A 85 -9.76 -8.83 3.34
C TYR A 85 -11.26 -8.66 3.12
N PRO A 86 -12.08 -9.39 3.90
CA PRO A 86 -13.51 -9.46 3.64
C PRO A 86 -14.28 -8.18 4.00
N GLU A 87 -13.66 -7.26 4.76
CA GLU A 87 -14.27 -5.97 5.05
C GLU A 87 -14.29 -5.02 3.85
N ASN A 88 -13.55 -5.33 2.78
CA ASN A 88 -13.41 -4.50 1.59
C ASN A 88 -14.37 -4.95 0.48
N CYS A 89 -13.90 -5.86 -0.38
CA CYS A 89 -14.67 -6.43 -1.47
C CYS A 89 -14.60 -7.96 -1.42
N VAL A 90 -15.77 -8.57 -1.50
CA VAL A 90 -16.00 -9.99 -1.21
C VAL A 90 -16.61 -10.75 -2.40
N THR A 91 -16.93 -10.07 -3.50
CA THR A 91 -17.54 -10.68 -4.69
C THR A 91 -16.58 -11.70 -5.30
N TYR A 92 -15.34 -11.30 -5.63
CA TYR A 92 -14.33 -12.23 -6.13
C TYR A 92 -13.92 -13.29 -5.09
N ILE A 93 -14.02 -12.96 -3.79
CA ILE A 93 -13.75 -13.94 -2.73
C ILE A 93 -14.75 -15.09 -2.85
N LYS A 94 -16.05 -14.80 -2.98
CA LYS A 94 -17.05 -15.85 -3.19
C LYS A 94 -16.85 -16.58 -4.52
N ASP A 95 -16.66 -15.84 -5.60
CA ASP A 95 -16.69 -16.39 -6.95
C ASP A 95 -15.44 -17.21 -7.29
N GLU A 96 -14.26 -16.80 -6.81
CA GLU A 96 -12.99 -17.40 -7.22
C GLU A 96 -12.31 -18.17 -6.09
N ILE A 97 -12.34 -17.64 -4.86
CA ILE A 97 -11.79 -18.36 -3.70
C ILE A 97 -12.75 -19.49 -3.34
N GLY A 98 -14.05 -19.19 -3.20
CA GLY A 98 -15.08 -20.15 -2.85
C GLY A 98 -15.23 -21.30 -3.85
N SER A 99 -15.12 -21.02 -5.15
CA SER A 99 -15.15 -22.05 -6.21
C SER A 99 -13.82 -22.80 -6.39
N GLY A 100 -12.69 -22.18 -6.02
CA GLY A 100 -11.35 -22.72 -6.21
C GLY A 100 -10.72 -22.38 -7.56
N THR A 101 -11.38 -21.58 -8.41
CA THR A 101 -10.86 -21.20 -9.73
C THR A 101 -9.61 -20.33 -9.66
N ILE A 102 -9.34 -19.68 -8.51
CA ILE A 102 -8.09 -18.93 -8.30
C ILE A 102 -6.82 -19.78 -8.49
N ALA A 103 -6.89 -21.09 -8.21
CA ALA A 103 -5.75 -21.99 -8.32
C ALA A 103 -5.38 -22.33 -9.77
N THR A 104 -6.33 -22.15 -10.70
CA THR A 104 -6.23 -22.52 -12.12
C THR A 104 -6.22 -21.32 -13.05
N ARG A 105 -6.06 -20.09 -12.54
CA ARG A 105 -5.88 -18.90 -13.38
C ARG A 105 -4.63 -19.05 -14.25
N GLU A 106 -4.68 -18.50 -15.45
CA GLU A 106 -3.50 -18.39 -16.32
C GLU A 106 -2.49 -17.37 -15.77
N ILE A 107 -3.00 -16.28 -15.20
CA ILE A 107 -2.22 -15.18 -14.62
C ILE A 107 -2.47 -15.16 -13.11
N ASP A 108 -1.38 -15.05 -12.35
CA ASP A 108 -1.35 -15.02 -10.89
C ASP A 108 -2.20 -16.07 -10.17
N PRO A 109 -1.99 -17.39 -10.42
CA PRO A 109 -2.71 -18.44 -9.69
C PRO A 109 -2.23 -18.59 -8.24
N TYR A 110 -3.15 -18.87 -7.33
CA TYR A 110 -2.85 -19.14 -5.91
C TYR A 110 -3.36 -20.51 -5.49
N ASP A 111 -2.54 -21.29 -4.80
CA ASP A 111 -3.05 -22.51 -4.16
C ASP A 111 -3.93 -22.15 -2.96
N ILE A 112 -4.93 -22.98 -2.68
CA ILE A 112 -5.80 -22.84 -1.51
C ILE A 112 -6.18 -24.22 -0.97
N ALA A 113 -6.17 -24.38 0.35
CA ALA A 113 -6.63 -25.59 1.01
C ALA A 113 -8.16 -25.72 0.95
N ASP A 114 -8.66 -26.95 0.76
CA ASP A 114 -10.11 -27.19 0.71
C ASP A 114 -10.84 -26.78 1.99
N GLU A 115 -10.22 -27.00 3.17
CA GLU A 115 -10.80 -26.60 4.47
C GLU A 115 -10.97 -25.08 4.57
N ASP A 116 -10.02 -24.33 4.04
CA ASP A 116 -10.08 -22.87 4.01
C ASP A 116 -11.15 -22.37 3.05
N ARG A 117 -11.29 -23.03 1.90
CA ARG A 117 -12.35 -22.76 0.93
C ARG A 117 -13.74 -23.02 1.51
N VAL A 118 -13.92 -24.11 2.24
CA VAL A 118 -15.17 -24.42 2.96
C VAL A 118 -15.48 -23.36 4.00
N TYR A 119 -14.50 -22.94 4.79
CA TYR A 119 -14.69 -21.86 5.77
C TYR A 119 -15.16 -20.57 5.10
N VAL A 120 -14.45 -20.13 4.05
CA VAL A 120 -14.79 -18.91 3.30
C VAL A 120 -16.23 -18.99 2.75
N ASN A 121 -16.63 -20.11 2.15
CA ASN A 121 -17.99 -20.29 1.63
C ASN A 121 -19.06 -20.18 2.71
N ASN A 122 -18.77 -20.66 3.93
CA ASN A 122 -19.72 -20.61 5.05
C ASN A 122 -19.87 -19.21 5.66
N THR A 123 -18.88 -18.33 5.50
CA THR A 123 -18.86 -17.02 6.16
C THR A 123 -18.92 -15.83 5.22
N VAL A 124 -18.61 -15.97 3.93
CA VAL A 124 -18.54 -14.84 2.98
C VAL A 124 -19.87 -14.09 2.85
N ASP A 125 -20.99 -14.79 3.02
CA ASP A 125 -22.33 -14.20 2.96
C ASP A 125 -22.58 -13.17 4.09
N TYR A 126 -21.94 -13.30 5.26
CA TYR A 126 -22.00 -12.29 6.33
C TYR A 126 -21.47 -10.93 5.84
N TRP A 127 -20.36 -10.97 5.11
CA TRP A 127 -19.70 -9.77 4.58
C TRP A 127 -20.41 -9.21 3.35
N LEU A 128 -20.83 -10.09 2.43
CA LEU A 128 -21.54 -9.72 1.20
C LEU A 128 -22.89 -9.06 1.47
N LYS A 129 -23.62 -9.50 2.50
CA LYS A 129 -24.99 -9.02 2.76
C LYS A 129 -25.06 -7.77 3.61
N GLY A 130 -23.96 -7.30 4.19
CA GLY A 130 -24.06 -6.10 5.00
C GLY A 130 -22.85 -5.59 5.77
N GLU A 131 -21.68 -6.25 5.77
CA GLU A 131 -20.53 -5.76 6.56
C GLU A 131 -19.33 -5.27 5.74
N SER A 132 -19.22 -5.65 4.47
CA SER A 132 -18.18 -5.14 3.57
C SER A 132 -18.45 -3.69 3.13
N THR A 133 -17.39 -2.96 2.78
CA THR A 133 -17.54 -1.63 2.17
C THR A 133 -18.25 -1.70 0.84
N HIS A 134 -17.98 -2.73 0.04
CA HIS A 134 -18.73 -2.96 -1.20
C HIS A 134 -20.24 -2.99 -0.97
N ALA A 135 -20.71 -3.84 -0.04
CA ALA A 135 -22.14 -3.98 0.24
C ALA A 135 -22.76 -2.67 0.77
N LYS A 136 -22.05 -1.95 1.63
CA LYS A 136 -22.57 -0.71 2.23
C LYS A 136 -22.56 0.45 1.23
N THR A 137 -21.50 0.65 0.46
CA THR A 137 -21.41 1.73 -0.54
C THR A 137 -22.39 1.54 -1.68
N GLN A 138 -22.69 0.29 -2.08
CA GLN A 138 -23.73 0.02 -3.07
C GLN A 138 -25.10 0.61 -2.72
N ALA A 139 -25.47 0.61 -1.43
CA ALA A 139 -26.74 1.17 -0.98
C ALA A 139 -26.81 2.72 -1.06
N TYR A 140 -25.66 3.38 -1.21
CA TYR A 140 -25.54 4.84 -1.35
C TYR A 140 -25.25 5.29 -2.79
N TYR A 141 -25.22 4.34 -3.73
CA TYR A 141 -24.93 4.60 -5.14
C TYR A 141 -25.96 5.59 -5.73
N PRO A 142 -25.53 6.70 -6.35
CA PRO A 142 -26.44 7.65 -6.99
C PRO A 142 -27.20 7.03 -8.16
N GLU A 143 -28.52 6.84 -8.00
CA GLU A 143 -29.39 6.21 -9.00
C GLU A 143 -29.43 6.96 -10.34
N GLU A 144 -29.15 8.27 -10.34
CA GLU A 144 -29.03 9.08 -11.56
C GLU A 144 -27.87 8.65 -12.45
N TYR A 145 -26.85 7.98 -11.91
CA TYR A 145 -25.73 7.45 -12.69
C TYR A 145 -25.99 6.03 -13.22
N ALA A 146 -26.96 5.29 -12.67
CA ALA A 146 -27.22 3.90 -13.03
C ALA A 146 -27.46 3.64 -14.54
N PRO A 147 -28.12 4.54 -15.32
CA PRO A 147 -28.24 4.38 -16.77
C PRO A 147 -26.90 4.43 -17.54
N HIS A 148 -25.85 4.91 -16.88
CA HIS A 148 -24.50 5.10 -17.42
C HIS A 148 -23.50 4.06 -16.88
N ASP A 149 -23.96 3.05 -16.12
CA ASP A 149 -23.12 1.91 -15.73
C ASP A 149 -22.52 1.23 -16.97
N PHE A 150 -21.30 0.69 -16.84
CA PHE A 150 -20.60 -0.03 -17.92
C PHE A 150 -20.44 0.78 -19.22
N ASN A 151 -20.33 2.11 -19.11
CA ASN A 151 -20.23 3.02 -20.26
C ASN A 151 -18.92 2.87 -21.08
N GLY A 152 -17.92 2.16 -20.53
CA GLY A 152 -16.64 1.93 -21.20
C GLY A 152 -15.68 3.12 -21.18
N VAL A 153 -16.10 4.32 -20.76
CA VAL A 153 -15.25 5.48 -20.52
C VAL A 153 -14.72 5.47 -19.09
N THR A 154 -15.56 5.19 -18.11
CA THR A 154 -15.16 5.01 -16.70
C THR A 154 -15.34 3.55 -16.30
N MET A 155 -14.55 3.11 -15.32
CA MET A 155 -14.75 1.80 -14.67
C MET A 155 -15.71 1.86 -13.47
N ILE A 156 -16.25 3.06 -13.20
CA ILE A 156 -17.15 3.32 -12.09
C ILE A 156 -18.52 2.74 -12.39
N GLY A 157 -19.07 2.00 -11.43
CA GLY A 157 -20.43 1.51 -11.48
C GLY A 157 -20.80 0.76 -10.20
N ARG A 158 -22.06 0.32 -10.08
CA ARG A 158 -22.56 -0.36 -8.86
C ARG A 158 -21.70 -1.54 -8.42
N MET A 159 -21.15 -2.29 -9.37
CA MET A 159 -20.31 -3.47 -9.08
C MET A 159 -18.89 -3.13 -8.63
N CYS A 160 -18.40 -1.92 -8.88
CA CYS A 160 -16.99 -1.55 -8.70
C CYS A 160 -16.77 -0.32 -7.79
N ILE A 161 -17.83 0.30 -7.26
CA ILE A 161 -17.77 1.57 -6.50
C ILE A 161 -16.88 1.52 -5.24
N SER A 162 -16.54 0.33 -4.73
CA SER A 162 -15.60 0.16 -3.61
C SER A 162 -14.99 -1.25 -3.61
N ASP A 163 -14.45 -1.65 -4.75
CA ASP A 163 -13.80 -2.95 -4.92
C ASP A 163 -12.45 -3.06 -4.18
N THR A 164 -11.82 -1.93 -3.83
CA THR A 164 -10.65 -1.90 -2.94
C THR A 164 -10.69 -0.76 -1.93
N PRO A 165 -9.98 -0.85 -0.81
CA PRO A 165 -9.77 0.32 0.04
C PRO A 165 -8.93 1.37 -0.68
N VAL A 166 -9.03 2.62 -0.20
CA VAL A 166 -8.09 3.68 -0.55
C VAL A 166 -6.68 3.28 -0.13
N GLY A 167 -5.74 3.38 -1.06
CA GLY A 167 -4.31 3.20 -0.83
C GLY A 167 -3.54 4.39 -1.41
N HIS A 168 -2.41 4.11 -2.03
CA HIS A 168 -1.59 5.11 -2.74
C HIS A 168 -1.20 6.29 -1.86
N PHE A 169 -0.29 6.01 -0.92
CA PHE A 169 0.30 7.02 -0.04
C PHE A 169 1.71 6.60 0.37
N VAL A 170 2.44 7.54 0.96
CA VAL A 170 3.64 7.27 1.76
C VAL A 170 3.34 7.63 3.19
N THR A 171 3.45 6.69 4.12
CA THR A 171 3.24 6.95 5.54
C THR A 171 4.48 7.53 6.21
N GLY A 172 4.38 7.92 7.48
CA GLY A 172 5.50 8.47 8.25
C GLY A 172 6.48 7.40 8.73
N TYR A 173 7.21 6.75 7.83
CA TYR A 173 8.25 5.77 8.19
C TYR A 173 9.37 6.39 9.03
N ASP A 174 9.76 7.63 8.70
CA ASP A 174 10.78 8.36 9.44
C ASP A 174 10.35 8.56 10.91
N LYS A 175 9.08 8.88 11.15
CA LYS A 175 8.51 8.98 12.50
C LYS A 175 8.50 7.60 13.21
N ALA A 176 8.13 6.52 12.53
CA ALA A 176 8.19 5.18 13.10
C ALA A 176 9.62 4.81 13.55
N ILE A 177 10.62 5.05 12.69
CA ILE A 177 12.03 4.71 12.94
C ILE A 177 12.65 5.60 14.04
N ARG A 178 12.39 6.91 14.01
CA ARG A 178 13.08 7.88 14.87
C ARG A 178 12.37 8.19 16.18
N VAL A 179 11.06 7.91 16.28
CA VAL A 179 10.26 8.18 17.48
C VAL A 179 9.81 6.90 18.19
N GLY A 180 9.47 5.86 17.44
CA GLY A 180 8.92 4.61 17.99
C GLY A 180 7.45 4.71 18.41
N PHE A 181 6.73 3.58 18.39
CA PHE A 181 5.29 3.56 18.64
C PHE A 181 4.90 3.76 20.10
N LYS A 182 5.84 3.58 21.05
CA LYS A 182 5.59 3.89 22.45
C LYS A 182 5.34 5.39 22.67
N ALA A 183 6.21 6.24 22.13
CA ALA A 183 6.05 7.69 22.28
C ALA A 183 4.80 8.20 21.55
N ILE A 184 4.45 7.62 20.39
CA ILE A 184 3.21 7.94 19.66
C ILE A 184 1.97 7.57 20.48
N LYS A 185 1.98 6.39 21.12
CA LYS A 185 0.93 5.96 22.04
C LYS A 185 0.81 6.93 23.23
N GLU A 186 1.92 7.27 23.88
CA GLU A 186 1.95 8.18 25.02
C GLU A 186 1.42 9.58 24.65
N GLU A 187 1.74 10.09 23.44
CA GLU A 187 1.19 11.34 22.91
C GLU A 187 -0.34 11.27 22.77
N ALA A 188 -0.86 10.17 22.20
CA ALA A 188 -2.30 9.96 22.06
C ALA A 188 -3.00 9.88 23.44
N GLU A 189 -2.40 9.17 24.40
CA GLU A 189 -2.91 9.05 25.77
C GLU A 189 -2.94 10.39 26.50
N GLN A 190 -1.90 11.22 26.31
CA GLN A 190 -1.88 12.57 26.85
C GLN A 190 -3.01 13.42 26.26
N LYS A 191 -3.19 13.41 24.93
CA LYS A 191 -4.27 14.18 24.27
C LYS A 191 -5.67 13.72 24.71
N MET A 192 -5.86 12.42 24.95
CA MET A 192 -7.08 11.90 25.57
C MET A 192 -7.31 12.49 26.97
N ALA A 193 -6.28 12.49 27.82
CA ALA A 193 -6.37 13.04 29.18
C ALA A 193 -6.70 14.54 29.17
N GLU A 194 -6.12 15.32 28.25
CA GLU A 194 -6.41 16.74 28.08
C GLU A 194 -7.85 17.01 27.63
N ILE A 195 -8.42 16.14 26.79
CA ILE A 195 -9.83 16.23 26.37
C ILE A 195 -10.77 15.93 27.55
N VAL A 196 -10.48 14.88 28.33
CA VAL A 196 -11.26 14.51 29.52
C VAL A 196 -11.21 15.61 30.58
N ALA A 197 -10.03 16.18 30.84
CA ALA A 197 -9.86 17.29 31.79
C ALA A 197 -10.72 18.52 31.44
N ARG A 198 -11.04 18.70 30.16
CA ARG A 198 -11.92 19.78 29.65
C ARG A 198 -13.41 19.39 29.61
N THR A 199 -13.78 18.22 30.14
CA THR A 199 -15.16 17.69 30.11
C THR A 199 -15.67 17.46 28.68
N MET A 200 -14.78 17.12 27.74
CA MET A 200 -15.12 16.76 26.36
C MET A 200 -16.09 17.74 25.64
N PRO A 201 -15.71 19.01 25.45
CA PRO A 201 -16.58 20.01 24.83
C PRO A 201 -16.76 19.78 23.32
N GLY A 202 -17.93 20.11 22.77
CA GLY A 202 -18.20 20.07 21.32
C GLY A 202 -17.93 18.70 20.69
N ASN A 203 -17.24 18.68 19.55
CA ASN A 203 -16.96 17.46 18.77
C ASN A 203 -15.69 16.71 19.25
N THR A 204 -15.16 17.02 20.44
CA THR A 204 -13.93 16.38 20.96
C THR A 204 -14.09 14.88 21.25
N ASN A 205 -15.33 14.35 21.26
CA ASN A 205 -15.59 12.91 21.32
C ASN A 205 -14.99 12.15 20.13
N GLU A 206 -15.03 12.72 18.93
CA GLU A 206 -14.42 12.11 17.74
C GLU A 206 -12.90 12.06 17.89
N GLN A 207 -12.30 13.18 18.33
CA GLN A 207 -10.86 13.27 18.58
C GLN A 207 -10.40 12.30 19.67
N TYR A 208 -11.16 12.20 20.77
CA TYR A 208 -10.88 11.26 21.85
C TYR A 208 -10.86 9.81 21.34
N ASN A 209 -11.84 9.42 20.54
CA ASN A 209 -11.89 8.07 19.99
C ASN A 209 -10.83 7.82 18.92
N PHE A 210 -10.41 8.84 18.18
CA PHE A 210 -9.24 8.78 17.31
C PHE A 210 -7.96 8.49 18.10
N TYR A 211 -7.66 9.29 19.13
CA TYR A 211 -6.47 9.07 19.95
C TYR A 211 -6.50 7.71 20.66
N ARG A 212 -7.68 7.28 21.12
CA ARG A 212 -7.88 5.95 21.68
C ARG A 212 -7.55 4.84 20.67
N ALA A 213 -8.00 5.00 19.42
CA ALA A 213 -7.71 4.06 18.35
C ALA A 213 -6.21 3.99 18.06
N VAL A 214 -5.52 5.13 17.96
CA VAL A 214 -4.07 5.22 17.79
C VAL A 214 -3.33 4.49 18.91
N ALA A 215 -3.68 4.76 20.17
CA ALA A 215 -3.06 4.09 21.31
C ALA A 215 -3.22 2.55 21.28
N ILE A 216 -4.41 2.06 20.88
CA ILE A 216 -4.69 0.63 20.74
C ILE A 216 -3.82 0.00 19.64
N VAL A 217 -3.73 0.63 18.46
CA VAL A 217 -2.96 0.03 17.35
C VAL A 217 -1.46 0.11 17.59
N CYS A 218 -0.95 1.17 18.23
CA CYS A 218 0.46 1.27 18.62
C CYS A 218 0.84 0.12 19.56
N GLU A 219 0.03 -0.16 20.59
CA GLU A 219 0.26 -1.30 21.49
C GLU A 219 0.20 -2.65 20.74
N GLY A 220 -0.75 -2.79 19.82
CA GLY A 220 -0.88 -3.99 19.00
C GLY A 220 0.34 -4.25 18.11
N MET A 221 0.87 -3.22 17.45
CA MET A 221 2.07 -3.34 16.61
C MET A 221 3.32 -3.71 17.43
N ILE A 222 3.47 -3.14 18.64
CA ILE A 222 4.52 -3.52 19.58
C ILE A 222 4.36 -4.99 19.98
N THR A 223 3.13 -5.42 20.29
CA THR A 223 2.81 -6.80 20.66
C THR A 223 3.18 -7.79 19.55
N LEU A 224 2.83 -7.50 18.29
CA LEU A 224 3.20 -8.35 17.15
C LEU A 224 4.73 -8.54 17.10
N THR A 225 5.47 -7.45 17.21
CA THR A 225 6.94 -7.49 17.10
C THR A 225 7.58 -8.26 18.25
N LYS A 226 7.05 -8.13 19.48
CA LYS A 226 7.46 -8.94 20.64
C LYS A 226 7.16 -10.43 20.48
N ARG A 227 6.08 -10.80 19.77
CA ARG A 227 5.81 -12.21 19.43
C ARG A 227 6.87 -12.78 18.49
N TYR A 228 7.33 -11.99 17.51
CA TYR A 228 8.47 -12.38 16.67
C TYR A 228 9.77 -12.50 17.50
N ALA A 229 10.01 -11.59 18.44
CA ALA A 229 11.17 -11.66 19.33
C ALA A 229 11.17 -12.93 20.19
N ALA A 230 10.01 -13.31 20.73
CA ALA A 230 9.83 -14.57 21.46
C ALA A 230 10.12 -15.78 20.57
N LEU A 231 9.56 -15.84 19.36
CA LEU A 231 9.81 -16.92 18.40
C LEU A 231 11.29 -17.02 18.01
N ALA A 232 11.99 -15.90 17.85
CA ALA A 232 13.42 -15.89 17.56
C ALA A 232 14.23 -16.54 18.70
N ARG A 233 13.90 -16.24 19.96
CA ARG A 233 14.53 -16.86 21.14
C ARG A 233 14.21 -18.36 21.26
N GLU A 234 12.96 -18.75 21.00
CA GLU A 234 12.55 -20.15 21.00
C GLU A 234 13.35 -20.96 19.96
N LYS A 235 13.49 -20.43 18.74
CA LYS A 235 14.32 -21.04 17.70
C LYS A 235 15.79 -21.07 18.10
N ALA A 236 16.33 -19.99 18.66
CA ALA A 236 17.72 -19.95 19.13
C ALA A 236 18.00 -21.03 20.20
N ALA A 237 17.05 -21.30 21.11
CA ALA A 237 17.23 -22.28 22.17
C ALA A 237 17.42 -23.73 21.67
N ILE A 238 16.93 -24.05 20.47
CA ILE A 238 17.04 -25.37 19.85
C ILE A 238 17.99 -25.41 18.64
N GLU A 239 18.55 -24.27 18.25
CA GLU A 239 19.47 -24.15 17.12
C GLU A 239 20.84 -24.77 17.45
N LYS A 240 21.34 -25.61 16.53
CA LYS A 240 22.59 -26.33 16.68
C LYS A 240 23.77 -25.60 16.03
N ASN A 241 23.52 -24.82 14.99
CA ASN A 241 24.53 -23.99 14.37
C ASN A 241 24.77 -22.74 15.24
N PRO A 242 25.98 -22.55 15.80
CA PRO A 242 26.26 -21.41 16.68
C PRO A 242 26.10 -20.05 15.99
N GLU A 243 26.45 -19.93 14.71
CA GLU A 243 26.31 -18.67 13.97
C GLU A 243 24.84 -18.31 13.80
N ARG A 244 24.01 -19.27 13.36
CA ARG A 244 22.57 -19.06 13.21
C ARG A 244 21.87 -18.79 14.54
N ARG A 245 22.31 -19.45 15.61
CA ARG A 245 21.80 -19.19 16.96
C ARG A 245 22.07 -17.74 17.37
N ASP A 246 23.28 -17.25 17.14
CA ASP A 246 23.67 -15.90 17.51
C ASP A 246 22.92 -14.85 16.66
N GLU A 247 22.66 -15.13 15.38
CA GLU A 247 21.75 -14.34 14.54
C GLU A 247 20.32 -14.29 15.10
N LEU A 248 19.75 -15.43 15.49
CA LEU A 248 18.39 -15.50 16.05
C LEU A 248 18.28 -14.74 17.38
N LEU A 249 19.31 -14.82 18.23
CA LEU A 249 19.38 -14.01 19.45
C LEU A 249 19.44 -12.52 19.11
N LYS A 250 20.25 -12.14 18.12
CA LYS A 250 20.34 -10.76 17.65
C LYS A 250 19.01 -10.25 17.11
N MET A 251 18.31 -11.05 16.30
CA MET A 251 16.97 -10.73 15.82
C MET A 251 16.01 -10.52 16.99
N GLY A 252 16.06 -11.37 18.02
CA GLY A 252 15.26 -11.21 19.23
C GLY A 252 15.50 -9.86 19.94
N GLU A 253 16.75 -9.39 20.02
CA GLU A 253 17.07 -8.06 20.56
C GLU A 253 16.51 -6.93 19.70
N VAL A 254 16.66 -7.04 18.38
CA VAL A 254 16.18 -6.05 17.42
C VAL A 254 14.66 -5.92 17.50
N LEU A 255 13.94 -7.04 17.48
CA LEU A 255 12.49 -7.11 17.47
C LEU A 255 11.86 -6.64 18.79
N ASP A 256 12.54 -6.82 19.93
CA ASP A 256 12.08 -6.26 21.21
C ASP A 256 12.18 -4.72 21.26
N TRP A 257 12.96 -4.11 20.36
CA TRP A 257 13.26 -2.69 20.40
C TRP A 257 12.61 -1.89 19.27
N CYS A 258 12.75 -2.35 18.02
CA CYS A 258 12.66 -1.52 16.82
C CYS A 258 11.30 -0.86 16.56
N MET A 259 10.20 -1.46 17.04
CA MET A 259 8.87 -0.88 16.95
C MET A 259 8.47 -0.10 18.20
N GLU A 260 8.99 -0.48 19.38
CA GLU A 260 8.64 0.21 20.63
C GLU A 260 9.37 1.55 20.76
N ASN A 261 10.66 1.58 20.46
CA ASN A 261 11.57 2.68 20.76
C ASN A 261 12.24 3.22 19.48
N PRO A 262 12.84 4.44 19.53
CA PRO A 262 13.68 4.94 18.45
C PRO A 262 14.78 3.95 18.08
N CYS A 263 14.90 3.64 16.79
CA CYS A 263 15.93 2.73 16.28
C CYS A 263 17.32 3.25 16.62
N ARG A 264 18.24 2.33 16.88
CA ARG A 264 19.63 2.61 17.28
C ARG A 264 20.66 2.08 16.30
N THR A 265 20.28 1.18 15.40
CA THR A 265 21.19 0.53 14.43
C THR A 265 20.54 0.47 13.05
N TYR A 266 21.35 0.24 12.02
CA TYR A 266 20.90 0.01 10.65
C TYR A 266 19.94 -1.20 10.56
N HIS A 267 20.24 -2.29 11.28
CA HIS A 267 19.37 -3.47 11.34
C HIS A 267 18.03 -3.16 12.02
N GLU A 268 18.03 -2.41 13.12
CA GLU A 268 16.78 -1.96 13.76
C GLU A 268 15.93 -1.07 12.83
N ALA A 269 16.55 -0.13 12.12
CA ALA A 269 15.85 0.75 11.18
C ALA A 269 15.22 -0.03 10.01
N LEU A 270 15.97 -0.96 9.41
CA LEU A 270 15.44 -1.86 8.37
C LEU A 270 14.30 -2.75 8.87
N GLN A 271 14.46 -3.33 10.07
CA GLN A 271 13.44 -4.21 10.64
C GLN A 271 12.18 -3.44 11.04
N CYS A 272 12.31 -2.22 11.57
CA CYS A 272 11.19 -1.31 11.86
C CYS A 272 10.45 -0.92 10.58
N LEU A 273 11.19 -0.52 9.54
CA LEU A 273 10.64 -0.19 8.22
C LEU A 273 9.76 -1.34 7.68
N TYR A 274 10.29 -2.57 7.69
CA TYR A 274 9.55 -3.73 7.19
C TYR A 274 8.38 -4.16 8.09
N MET A 275 8.56 -4.14 9.42
CA MET A 275 7.47 -4.50 10.34
C MET A 275 6.33 -3.50 10.27
N TYR A 276 6.63 -2.20 10.15
CA TYR A 276 5.59 -1.20 10.00
C TYR A 276 4.86 -1.37 8.66
N GLN A 277 5.58 -1.66 7.57
CA GLN A 277 4.95 -2.01 6.30
C GLN A 277 4.02 -3.23 6.43
N THR A 278 4.47 -4.27 7.13
CA THR A 278 3.64 -5.46 7.40
C THR A 278 2.35 -5.09 8.13
N CYS A 279 2.43 -4.18 9.12
CA CYS A 279 1.27 -3.69 9.86
C CYS A 279 0.29 -2.91 8.97
N LEU A 280 0.80 -2.06 8.06
CA LEU A 280 -0.02 -1.34 7.09
C LEU A 280 -0.74 -2.30 6.13
N CYS A 281 -0.04 -3.32 5.63
CA CYS A 281 -0.65 -4.35 4.79
C CYS A 281 -1.67 -5.20 5.52
N LEU A 282 -1.50 -5.43 6.83
CA LEU A 282 -2.52 -6.12 7.63
C LEU A 282 -3.77 -5.25 7.86
N GLU A 283 -3.65 -3.91 7.84
CA GLU A 283 -4.76 -3.01 8.12
C GLU A 283 -5.90 -3.14 7.11
N ALA A 284 -5.60 -3.06 5.82
CA ALA A 284 -6.59 -3.20 4.75
C ALA A 284 -5.90 -3.64 3.46
N ASN A 285 -6.69 -4.12 2.48
CA ASN A 285 -6.15 -4.57 1.19
C ASN A 285 -5.71 -3.41 0.27
N MET A 286 -4.93 -2.46 0.78
CA MET A 286 -4.53 -1.25 0.08
C MET A 286 -3.52 -1.59 -1.02
N HIS A 287 -3.49 -0.79 -2.09
CA HIS A 287 -2.44 -0.87 -3.11
C HIS A 287 -1.58 0.39 -3.02
N GLY A 288 -0.35 0.34 -3.52
CA GLY A 288 0.47 1.55 -3.56
C GLY A 288 0.86 2.04 -2.17
N ILE A 289 1.04 1.12 -1.20
CA ILE A 289 1.59 1.46 0.12
C ILE A 289 3.10 1.65 -0.06
N THR A 290 3.46 2.80 -0.62
CA THR A 290 4.82 3.12 -1.03
C THR A 290 5.68 3.37 0.19
N MET A 291 6.87 2.77 0.20
CA MET A 291 7.82 2.95 1.28
C MET A 291 8.49 4.33 1.24
N GLY A 292 8.54 4.98 0.07
CA GLY A 292 9.12 6.31 -0.07
C GLY A 292 10.64 6.29 -0.11
N ARG A 293 11.29 7.30 0.47
CA ARG A 293 12.74 7.55 0.38
C ARG A 293 13.56 6.66 1.31
N VAL A 294 13.62 5.36 1.01
CA VAL A 294 14.26 4.33 1.85
C VAL A 294 15.74 4.64 2.12
N ASP A 295 16.46 5.16 1.13
CA ASP A 295 17.86 5.55 1.30
C ASP A 295 18.04 6.67 2.34
N GLN A 296 17.08 7.59 2.47
CA GLN A 296 17.13 8.69 3.42
C GLN A 296 16.75 8.26 4.85
N TYR A 297 15.88 7.24 5.00
CA TYR A 297 15.56 6.72 6.34
C TYR A 297 16.71 5.92 6.97
N LEU A 298 17.59 5.36 6.13
CA LEU A 298 18.61 4.41 6.54
C LEU A 298 20.05 4.97 6.48
N GLY A 299 20.29 6.02 5.69
CA GLY A 299 21.63 6.51 5.38
C GLY A 299 22.47 6.89 6.60
N ASP A 300 21.88 7.62 7.56
CA ASP A 300 22.58 8.04 8.77
C ASP A 300 22.86 6.88 9.74
N PHE A 301 21.95 5.92 9.83
CA PHE A 301 22.17 4.68 10.58
C PHE A 301 23.34 3.87 10.03
N LEU A 302 23.42 3.72 8.71
CA LEU A 302 24.49 2.97 8.06
C LEU A 302 25.85 3.64 8.28
N GLU A 303 25.96 4.95 8.02
CA GLU A 303 27.24 5.65 8.16
C GLU A 303 27.76 5.60 9.61
N ARG A 304 26.87 5.73 10.60
CA ARG A 304 27.24 5.61 12.02
C ARG A 304 27.74 4.20 12.35
N ASP A 305 27.03 3.17 11.90
CA ASP A 305 27.34 1.78 12.23
C ASP A 305 28.61 1.27 11.52
N LEU A 306 28.90 1.80 10.32
CA LEU A 306 30.18 1.58 9.65
C LEU A 306 31.32 2.30 10.39
N ALA A 307 31.10 3.56 10.81
CA ALA A 307 32.13 4.35 11.49
C ALA A 307 32.54 3.78 12.87
N ASN A 308 31.60 3.13 13.58
CA ASN A 308 31.88 2.50 14.87
C ASN A 308 32.29 1.01 14.75
N GLY A 309 32.30 0.45 13.54
CA GLY A 309 32.69 -0.93 13.27
C GLY A 309 31.68 -1.99 13.73
N SER A 310 30.42 -1.61 14.00
CA SER A 310 29.36 -2.55 14.41
C SER A 310 28.78 -3.36 13.25
N ILE A 311 28.99 -2.91 12.01
CA ILE A 311 28.61 -3.61 10.79
C ILE A 311 29.68 -3.41 9.72
N THR A 312 29.86 -4.38 8.82
CA THR A 312 30.65 -4.17 7.60
C THR A 312 29.74 -3.75 6.44
N GLU A 313 30.33 -3.17 5.38
CA GLU A 313 29.55 -2.83 4.18
C GLU A 313 28.95 -4.08 3.51
N ALA A 314 29.61 -5.24 3.61
CA ALA A 314 29.10 -6.50 3.09
C ALA A 314 27.88 -6.98 3.89
N ASP A 315 27.94 -6.94 5.22
CA ASP A 315 26.82 -7.33 6.10
C ASP A 315 25.61 -6.40 5.89
N ALA A 316 25.85 -5.10 5.80
CA ALA A 316 24.80 -4.11 5.54
C ALA A 316 24.12 -4.34 4.19
N GLN A 317 24.92 -4.64 3.17
CA GLN A 317 24.45 -4.88 1.82
C GLN A 317 23.66 -6.20 1.74
N GLU A 318 24.04 -7.22 2.51
CA GLU A 318 23.26 -8.46 2.65
C GLU A 318 21.94 -8.23 3.40
N LEU A 319 21.93 -7.46 4.51
CA LEU A 319 20.67 -7.11 5.19
C LEU A 319 19.69 -6.40 4.26
N LEU A 320 20.18 -5.52 3.39
CA LEU A 320 19.35 -4.84 2.41
C LEU A 320 18.80 -5.80 1.33
N ASP A 321 19.58 -6.79 0.86
CA ASP A 321 19.04 -7.83 -0.04
C ASP A 321 17.91 -8.61 0.61
N MET A 322 18.13 -9.03 1.86
CA MET A 322 17.14 -9.81 2.61
C MET A 322 15.87 -8.99 2.81
N PHE A 323 16.00 -7.68 3.08
CA PHE A 323 14.87 -6.76 3.10
C PHE A 323 14.14 -6.70 1.73
N TYR A 324 14.86 -6.58 0.61
CA TYR A 324 14.24 -6.60 -0.73
C TYR A 324 13.47 -7.89 -0.99
N LEU A 325 14.04 -9.05 -0.65
CA LEU A 325 13.38 -10.35 -0.79
C LEU A 325 12.13 -10.45 0.09
N LYS A 326 12.16 -9.88 1.29
CA LYS A 326 11.01 -9.82 2.20
C LYS A 326 9.89 -8.91 1.68
N VAL A 327 10.22 -7.79 1.04
CA VAL A 327 9.24 -6.92 0.39
C VAL A 327 8.61 -7.65 -0.80
N ALA A 328 9.42 -8.27 -1.65
CA ALA A 328 8.97 -9.06 -2.80
C ALA A 328 8.09 -10.26 -2.40
N GLU A 329 8.33 -10.82 -1.22
CA GLU A 329 7.54 -11.91 -0.67
C GLU A 329 6.07 -11.55 -0.43
N MET A 330 5.77 -10.27 -0.19
CA MET A 330 4.42 -9.82 0.12
C MET A 330 3.55 -9.86 -1.13
N ASN A 331 2.39 -10.50 -0.98
CA ASN A 331 1.52 -10.79 -2.11
C ASN A 331 0.09 -10.31 -1.83
N LYS A 332 -0.57 -9.79 -2.84
CA LYS A 332 -1.93 -9.27 -2.74
C LYS A 332 -2.84 -10.01 -3.72
N PRO A 333 -3.73 -10.89 -3.26
CA PRO A 333 -4.75 -11.48 -4.12
C PRO A 333 -5.72 -10.42 -4.63
N TRP A 334 -5.94 -10.44 -5.95
CA TRP A 334 -6.89 -9.58 -6.66
C TRP A 334 -7.98 -10.42 -7.34
N SER A 335 -9.08 -9.77 -7.73
CA SER A 335 -10.02 -10.38 -8.67
C SER A 335 -9.34 -10.63 -10.01
N ASN A 336 -9.77 -11.65 -10.77
CA ASN A 336 -9.17 -11.96 -12.07
C ASN A 336 -9.18 -10.76 -13.03
N GLY A 337 -10.25 -9.95 -13.00
CA GLY A 337 -10.35 -8.74 -13.82
C GLY A 337 -9.28 -7.70 -13.48
N ALA A 338 -9.04 -7.46 -12.18
CA ALA A 338 -7.98 -6.54 -11.75
C ALA A 338 -6.58 -7.11 -12.06
N THR A 339 -6.37 -8.41 -11.87
CA THR A 339 -5.12 -9.11 -12.21
C THR A 339 -4.74 -8.94 -13.69
N GLN A 340 -5.69 -8.91 -14.61
CA GLN A 340 -5.39 -8.69 -16.04
C GLN A 340 -4.83 -7.29 -16.33
N SER A 341 -5.14 -6.31 -15.49
CA SER A 341 -4.64 -4.94 -15.63
C SER A 341 -3.30 -4.73 -14.91
N ALA A 342 -3.08 -5.43 -13.80
CA ALA A 342 -1.85 -5.36 -13.00
C ALA A 342 -1.35 -6.77 -12.62
N PRO A 343 -0.82 -7.54 -13.59
CA PRO A 343 -0.35 -8.90 -13.34
C PRO A 343 1.00 -8.94 -12.62
N GLY A 344 1.38 -10.12 -12.11
CA GLY A 344 2.71 -10.35 -11.56
C GLY A 344 2.78 -10.18 -10.06
N TYR A 345 1.70 -10.43 -9.31
CA TYR A 345 1.70 -10.47 -7.84
C TYR A 345 2.13 -9.16 -7.13
N THR A 346 2.12 -8.03 -7.83
CA THR A 346 2.56 -6.75 -7.26
C THR A 346 1.57 -6.19 -6.26
N SER A 347 2.10 -5.54 -5.24
CA SER A 347 1.35 -4.77 -4.24
C SER A 347 1.64 -3.26 -4.30
N GLY A 348 2.46 -2.80 -5.25
CA GLY A 348 2.75 -1.39 -5.50
C GLY A 348 3.63 -0.74 -4.42
N GLN A 349 4.50 -1.53 -3.78
CA GLN A 349 5.34 -1.09 -2.66
C GLN A 349 6.60 -0.37 -3.13
N LEU A 350 6.43 0.74 -3.87
CA LEU A 350 7.55 1.48 -4.46
C LEU A 350 8.56 1.93 -3.40
N MET A 351 9.85 1.87 -3.75
CA MET A 351 10.92 2.48 -2.99
C MET A 351 11.64 3.53 -3.85
N SER A 352 11.90 4.68 -3.25
CA SER A 352 12.54 5.83 -3.90
C SER A 352 13.93 6.05 -3.35
N MET A 353 14.81 6.55 -4.19
CA MET A 353 16.19 6.91 -3.83
C MET A 353 16.65 8.20 -4.54
N GLY A 354 17.74 8.79 -4.04
CA GLY A 354 18.35 10.00 -4.62
C GLY A 354 17.52 11.27 -4.41
N GLY A 355 17.54 12.17 -5.38
CA GLY A 355 16.86 13.47 -5.33
C GLY A 355 17.63 14.51 -4.51
N VAL A 356 16.90 15.45 -3.90
CA VAL A 356 17.49 16.54 -3.12
C VAL A 356 17.14 16.51 -1.63
N ASP A 357 17.98 17.13 -0.81
CA ASP A 357 17.73 17.41 0.61
C ASP A 357 16.78 18.61 0.77
N LYS A 358 16.44 18.95 2.02
CA LYS A 358 15.59 20.13 2.32
C LYS A 358 16.16 21.45 1.81
N ASN A 359 17.48 21.55 1.64
CA ASN A 359 18.18 22.74 1.16
C ASN A 359 18.27 22.79 -0.38
N GLY A 360 17.99 21.67 -1.07
CA GLY A 360 18.11 21.54 -2.52
C GLY A 360 19.46 20.99 -2.99
N ASN A 361 20.29 20.47 -2.10
CA ASN A 361 21.54 19.78 -2.45
C ASN A 361 21.25 18.32 -2.81
N ASP A 362 22.13 17.69 -3.56
CA ASP A 362 22.05 16.25 -3.83
C ASP A 362 21.97 15.44 -2.53
N ALA A 363 21.03 14.49 -2.50
CA ALA A 363 20.77 13.64 -1.33
C ALA A 363 21.26 12.19 -1.51
N SER A 364 22.05 11.90 -2.56
CA SER A 364 22.57 10.55 -2.75
C SER A 364 23.52 10.18 -1.60
N ASN A 365 23.39 8.94 -1.12
CA ASN A 365 24.20 8.41 -0.03
C ASN A 365 24.55 6.94 -0.31
N ARG A 366 25.28 6.28 0.59
CA ARG A 366 25.74 4.89 0.37
C ARG A 366 24.58 3.92 0.15
N VAL A 367 23.45 4.11 0.84
CA VAL A 367 22.25 3.28 0.66
C VAL A 367 21.64 3.46 -0.74
N THR A 368 21.69 4.67 -1.33
CA THR A 368 21.26 4.91 -2.72
C THR A 368 21.95 3.93 -3.68
N TYR A 369 23.27 3.79 -3.58
CA TYR A 369 24.03 2.86 -4.42
C TYR A 369 23.76 1.39 -4.04
N MET A 370 23.62 1.09 -2.75
CA MET A 370 23.29 -0.27 -2.30
C MET A 370 21.92 -0.74 -2.79
N MET A 371 20.94 0.16 -2.91
CA MET A 371 19.65 -0.13 -3.52
C MET A 371 19.82 -0.50 -5.00
N LEU A 372 20.60 0.25 -5.77
CA LEU A 372 20.93 -0.10 -7.17
C LEU A 372 21.66 -1.45 -7.30
N GLN A 373 22.51 -1.81 -6.33
CA GLN A 373 23.10 -3.15 -6.25
C GLN A 373 22.02 -4.22 -6.06
N CYS A 374 21.12 -4.05 -5.09
CA CYS A 374 20.02 -5.00 -4.82
C CYS A 374 19.19 -5.25 -6.07
N VAL A 375 18.76 -4.18 -6.76
CA VAL A 375 17.97 -4.27 -8.00
C VAL A 375 18.70 -5.08 -9.05
N SER A 376 19.94 -4.71 -9.34
CA SER A 376 20.74 -5.31 -10.40
C SER A 376 21.09 -6.78 -10.15
N ARG A 377 21.33 -7.16 -8.89
CA ARG A 377 21.84 -8.50 -8.56
C ARG A 377 20.74 -9.48 -8.16
N LEU A 378 19.59 -8.99 -7.69
CA LEU A 378 18.44 -9.83 -7.37
C LEU A 378 17.51 -9.99 -8.57
N VAL A 379 17.41 -8.99 -9.46
CA VAL A 379 16.56 -9.04 -10.66
C VAL A 379 15.14 -9.54 -10.30
N LEU A 380 14.51 -8.84 -9.37
CA LEU A 380 13.15 -9.09 -8.92
C LEU A 380 12.20 -8.19 -9.71
N HIS A 381 10.96 -8.63 -9.93
CA HIS A 381 9.94 -7.80 -10.58
C HIS A 381 9.29 -6.78 -9.62
N ASP A 382 9.35 -7.04 -8.31
CA ASP A 382 8.82 -6.23 -7.21
C ASP A 382 9.85 -6.28 -6.07
N PRO A 383 10.03 -5.22 -5.26
CA PRO A 383 9.35 -3.92 -5.30
C PRO A 383 9.82 -2.98 -6.43
N PRO A 384 8.93 -2.15 -7.00
CA PRO A 384 9.30 -1.13 -7.97
C PRO A 384 10.23 -0.08 -7.35
N GLN A 385 11.10 0.50 -8.18
CA GLN A 385 12.15 1.41 -7.74
C GLN A 385 12.14 2.70 -8.55
N SER A 386 12.27 3.83 -7.86
CA SER A 386 12.45 5.13 -8.50
C SER A 386 13.73 5.81 -8.06
N LEU A 387 14.38 6.49 -9.00
CA LEU A 387 15.51 7.38 -8.76
C LEU A 387 15.08 8.80 -9.10
N ARG A 388 15.10 9.66 -8.09
CA ARG A 388 14.90 11.10 -8.28
C ARG A 388 16.16 11.75 -8.84
N ILE A 389 16.00 12.47 -9.94
CA ILE A 389 17.07 13.16 -10.66
C ILE A 389 16.85 14.67 -10.66
N HIS A 390 17.95 15.41 -10.66
CA HIS A 390 17.99 16.86 -10.70
C HIS A 390 19.22 17.34 -11.50
N LYS A 391 19.33 18.65 -11.73
CA LYS A 391 20.41 19.23 -12.55
C LYS A 391 21.82 18.91 -12.07
N ASN A 392 21.98 18.66 -10.78
CA ASN A 392 23.28 18.40 -10.15
C ASN A 392 23.42 16.93 -9.75
N THR A 393 22.61 16.01 -10.29
CA THR A 393 22.75 14.58 -10.01
C THR A 393 24.16 14.11 -10.38
N PRO A 394 24.89 13.45 -9.45
CA PRO A 394 26.28 13.06 -9.69
C PRO A 394 26.43 12.14 -10.92
N PRO A 395 27.47 12.33 -11.75
CA PRO A 395 27.73 11.48 -12.92
C PRO A 395 27.84 9.99 -12.58
N GLU A 396 28.41 9.65 -11.43
CA GLU A 396 28.54 8.28 -10.94
C GLU A 396 27.18 7.63 -10.60
N LEU A 397 26.20 8.42 -10.16
CA LEU A 397 24.84 7.92 -9.91
C LEU A 397 24.10 7.65 -11.22
N TRP A 398 24.31 8.51 -12.23
CA TRP A 398 23.85 8.23 -13.60
C TRP A 398 24.43 6.94 -14.15
N GLU A 399 25.75 6.75 -14.02
CA GLU A 399 26.42 5.52 -14.46
C GLU A 399 25.84 4.30 -13.76
N ALA A 400 25.70 4.33 -12.43
CA ALA A 400 25.12 3.23 -11.65
C ALA A 400 23.68 2.90 -12.05
N ALA A 401 22.83 3.92 -12.25
CA ALA A 401 21.44 3.73 -12.63
C ALA A 401 21.29 3.18 -14.06
N ILE A 402 22.10 3.66 -15.00
CA ILE A 402 22.11 3.19 -16.39
C ILE A 402 22.58 1.73 -16.46
N GLU A 403 23.66 1.38 -15.77
CA GLU A 403 24.14 -0.01 -15.71
C GLU A 403 23.09 -0.94 -15.06
N THR A 404 22.40 -0.46 -14.02
CA THR A 404 21.27 -1.18 -13.41
C THR A 404 20.14 -1.42 -14.43
N THR A 405 19.78 -0.39 -15.19
CA THR A 405 18.72 -0.44 -16.22
C THR A 405 19.06 -1.43 -17.33
N LYS A 406 20.34 -1.50 -17.75
CA LYS A 406 20.81 -2.46 -18.77
C LYS A 406 20.61 -3.92 -18.34
N ILE A 407 20.61 -4.19 -17.04
CA ILE A 407 20.42 -5.54 -16.49
C ILE A 407 18.94 -5.85 -16.30
N CYS A 408 18.18 -4.91 -15.72
CA CYS A 408 16.82 -5.19 -15.22
C CYS A 408 15.70 -4.81 -16.19
N GLY A 409 15.97 -3.97 -17.20
CA GLY A 409 14.98 -3.57 -18.20
C GLY A 409 13.92 -2.59 -17.67
N GLY A 410 14.35 -1.38 -17.29
CA GLY A 410 13.44 -0.28 -16.93
C GLY A 410 13.41 0.11 -15.45
N LEU A 411 14.32 -0.43 -14.64
CA LEU A 411 14.52 -0.03 -13.24
C LEU A 411 15.91 0.60 -13.04
N PRO A 412 16.04 1.67 -12.22
CA PRO A 412 14.93 2.41 -11.61
C PRO A 412 14.17 3.27 -12.65
N THR A 413 12.96 3.71 -12.31
CA THR A 413 12.32 4.83 -13.02
C THR A 413 13.07 6.13 -12.72
N PHE A 414 13.01 7.11 -13.63
CA PHE A 414 13.70 8.39 -13.47
C PHE A 414 12.71 9.52 -13.26
N GLU A 415 12.77 10.15 -12.09
CA GLU A 415 11.79 11.14 -11.64
C GLU A 415 12.40 12.55 -11.63
N ASN A 416 11.83 13.47 -12.40
CA ASN A 416 12.45 14.78 -12.62
C ASN A 416 12.05 15.83 -11.56
N ASP A 417 12.95 16.10 -10.61
CA ASP A 417 12.75 17.06 -9.53
C ASP A 417 12.45 18.48 -10.05
N ASP A 418 13.01 18.89 -11.20
CA ASP A 418 12.80 20.24 -11.77
C ASP A 418 11.36 20.46 -12.25
N VAL A 419 10.60 19.39 -12.47
CA VAL A 419 9.19 19.43 -12.91
C VAL A 419 8.25 19.11 -11.75
N ILE A 420 8.57 18.07 -10.98
CA ILE A 420 7.68 17.55 -9.93
C ILE A 420 7.63 18.50 -8.74
N ILE A 421 8.76 19.05 -8.28
CA ILE A 421 8.78 19.95 -7.11
C ILE A 421 7.91 21.19 -7.37
N PRO A 422 8.02 21.92 -8.51
CA PRO A 422 7.11 23.02 -8.81
C PRO A 422 5.64 22.61 -8.89
N ALA A 423 5.33 21.42 -9.43
CA ALA A 423 3.96 20.91 -9.52
C ALA A 423 3.34 20.67 -8.14
N LEU A 424 4.10 20.08 -7.20
CA LEU A 424 3.66 19.86 -5.83
C LEU A 424 3.47 21.18 -5.05
N ILE A 425 4.34 22.16 -5.28
CA ILE A 425 4.16 23.51 -4.70
C ILE A 425 2.89 24.16 -5.24
N LYS A 426 2.60 24.02 -6.53
CA LYS A 426 1.36 24.51 -7.14
C LYS A 426 0.12 23.81 -6.56
N ARG A 427 0.24 22.55 -6.12
CA ARG A 427 -0.80 21.80 -5.39
C ARG A 427 -0.96 22.27 -3.93
N GLY A 428 -0.03 23.07 -3.41
CA GLY A 428 -0.11 23.68 -2.08
C GLY A 428 0.92 23.18 -1.07
N LEU A 429 1.83 22.27 -1.45
CA LEU A 429 2.90 21.81 -0.55
C LEU A 429 3.91 22.93 -0.30
N THR A 430 4.47 22.98 0.91
CA THR A 430 5.64 23.82 1.17
C THR A 430 6.83 23.34 0.32
N LEU A 431 7.80 24.22 0.05
CA LEU A 431 9.01 23.85 -0.68
C LEU A 431 9.77 22.71 0.01
N GLU A 432 9.82 22.71 1.34
CA GLU A 432 10.48 21.65 2.12
C GLU A 432 9.79 20.30 1.93
N ASP A 433 8.46 20.24 2.07
CA ASP A 433 7.69 19.00 1.87
C ASP A 433 7.76 18.54 0.40
N ALA A 434 7.67 19.49 -0.54
CA ALA A 434 7.78 19.21 -1.97
C ALA A 434 9.18 18.69 -2.34
N ARG A 435 10.27 19.15 -1.70
CA ARG A 435 11.61 18.57 -1.88
C ARG A 435 11.74 17.18 -1.30
N ASN A 436 10.92 16.82 -0.32
CA ASN A 436 10.94 15.50 0.31
C ASN A 436 10.00 14.48 -0.35
N TYR A 437 9.41 14.80 -1.50
CA TYR A 437 8.42 13.94 -2.16
C TYR A 437 8.94 12.54 -2.53
N SER A 438 8.01 11.65 -2.81
CA SER A 438 8.25 10.39 -3.52
C SER A 438 7.12 10.15 -4.52
N PRO A 439 7.39 9.49 -5.66
CA PRO A 439 6.33 8.80 -6.38
C PRO A 439 5.64 7.80 -5.46
N ILE A 440 4.38 7.51 -5.77
CA ILE A 440 3.52 6.58 -5.05
C ILE A 440 3.01 5.57 -6.07
N GLY A 441 3.04 4.28 -5.73
CA GLY A 441 2.61 3.20 -6.61
C GLY A 441 3.46 3.14 -7.88
N CYS A 442 2.98 3.80 -8.94
CA CYS A 442 3.61 3.81 -10.26
C CYS A 442 4.46 5.07 -10.46
N VAL A 443 3.82 6.24 -10.51
CA VAL A 443 4.45 7.53 -10.91
C VAL A 443 3.84 8.75 -10.21
N GLU A 444 2.91 8.56 -9.27
CA GLU A 444 2.12 9.65 -8.70
C GLU A 444 2.91 10.42 -7.64
N PRO A 445 3.28 11.70 -7.86
CA PRO A 445 4.07 12.42 -6.88
C PRO A 445 3.21 12.82 -5.68
N GLY A 446 3.67 12.46 -4.48
CA GLY A 446 3.04 12.83 -3.23
C GLY A 446 4.04 13.20 -2.13
N GLY A 447 3.52 13.81 -1.09
CA GLY A 447 4.28 14.07 0.13
C GLY A 447 4.70 12.77 0.82
N ASN A 448 5.76 12.85 1.60
CA ASN A 448 6.37 11.70 2.24
C ASN A 448 6.03 11.71 3.74
N GLY A 449 4.99 10.96 4.11
CA GLY A 449 4.53 10.83 5.49
C GLY A 449 3.65 11.97 6.01
N ASN A 450 3.15 12.84 5.14
CA ASN A 450 2.35 14.02 5.50
C ASN A 450 1.22 14.33 4.50
N ASP A 451 0.99 13.46 3.52
CA ASP A 451 0.09 13.68 2.41
C ASP A 451 -0.79 12.45 2.23
N TRP A 452 -2.10 12.68 2.14
CA TRP A 452 -3.10 11.69 1.78
C TRP A 452 -3.65 12.03 0.39
N PRO A 453 -2.90 11.72 -0.69
CA PRO A 453 -3.28 12.13 -2.03
C PRO A 453 -4.36 11.24 -2.64
N ALA A 454 -4.53 10.02 -2.12
CA ALA A 454 -5.56 9.06 -2.52
C ALA A 454 -5.70 8.86 -4.04
N CYS A 455 -4.60 8.94 -4.80
CA CYS A 455 -4.65 8.98 -6.27
C CYS A 455 -5.18 7.69 -6.92
N GLY A 456 -5.20 6.58 -6.19
CA GLY A 456 -5.85 5.33 -6.58
C GLY A 456 -7.32 5.21 -6.20
N GLY A 457 -7.93 6.24 -5.60
CA GLY A 457 -9.33 6.26 -5.15
C GLY A 457 -9.71 5.07 -4.27
N THR A 458 -10.99 4.72 -4.22
CA THR A 458 -11.46 3.44 -3.61
C THR A 458 -11.43 2.27 -4.61
N GLY A 459 -10.45 2.27 -5.52
CA GLY A 459 -10.13 1.13 -6.40
C GLY A 459 -10.10 1.42 -7.88
N SER A 460 -10.75 0.60 -8.70
CA SER A 460 -10.69 0.72 -10.17
C SER A 460 -11.25 2.03 -10.72
N MET A 461 -11.84 2.86 -9.86
CA MET A 461 -12.45 4.12 -10.19
C MET A 461 -11.48 5.14 -10.77
N SER A 462 -10.16 5.08 -10.54
CA SER A 462 -9.19 6.09 -11.01
C SER A 462 -8.96 6.16 -12.53
N TYR A 463 -9.50 5.22 -13.33
CA TYR A 463 -9.21 5.16 -14.76
C TYR A 463 -10.32 5.79 -15.63
N ILE A 464 -9.90 6.61 -16.59
CA ILE A 464 -10.75 7.15 -17.66
C ILE A 464 -10.19 6.75 -19.03
N ASN A 465 -10.97 6.01 -19.79
CA ASN A 465 -10.71 5.65 -21.17
C ASN A 465 -11.19 6.77 -22.11
N LEU A 466 -10.31 7.76 -22.33
CA LEU A 466 -10.56 8.88 -23.25
C LEU A 466 -10.86 8.46 -24.69
N PRO A 467 -10.19 7.45 -25.28
CA PRO A 467 -10.57 6.93 -26.60
C PRO A 467 -12.03 6.48 -26.70
N ASN A 468 -12.57 5.80 -25.68
CA ASN A 468 -13.98 5.39 -25.71
C ASN A 468 -14.95 6.59 -25.66
N ALA A 469 -14.55 7.72 -25.06
CA ALA A 469 -15.37 8.94 -25.12
C ALA A 469 -15.48 9.49 -26.55
N VAL A 470 -14.49 9.24 -27.43
CA VAL A 470 -14.61 9.54 -28.87
C VAL A 470 -15.67 8.66 -29.52
N LEU A 471 -15.69 7.36 -29.19
CA LEU A 471 -16.69 6.44 -29.74
C LEU A 471 -18.11 6.86 -29.34
N LEU A 472 -18.33 7.25 -28.10
CA LEU A 472 -19.62 7.77 -27.66
C LEU A 472 -19.97 9.09 -28.36
N ALA A 473 -19.00 9.99 -28.52
CA ALA A 473 -19.22 11.30 -29.13
C ALA A 473 -19.74 11.23 -30.57
N ILE A 474 -19.25 10.28 -31.35
CA ILE A 474 -19.58 10.14 -32.78
C ILE A 474 -20.73 9.15 -33.06
N ASN A 475 -21.29 8.54 -32.01
CA ASN A 475 -22.38 7.56 -32.07
C ASN A 475 -23.55 7.95 -31.14
N ASP A 476 -23.82 9.25 -30.99
CA ASP A 476 -24.95 9.77 -30.20
C ASP A 476 -25.00 9.24 -28.75
N GLY A 477 -23.84 9.06 -28.12
CA GLY A 477 -23.72 8.55 -26.75
C GLY A 477 -23.91 7.04 -26.61
N ARG A 478 -23.93 6.27 -27.71
CA ARG A 478 -24.14 4.82 -27.70
C ARG A 478 -22.82 4.04 -27.78
N LEU A 479 -22.68 3.05 -26.90
CA LEU A 479 -21.49 2.22 -26.83
C LEU A 479 -21.53 1.11 -27.89
N THR A 480 -20.84 1.29 -29.01
CA THR A 480 -20.90 0.33 -30.14
C THR A 480 -20.27 -1.04 -29.85
N MET A 481 -19.46 -1.15 -28.79
CA MET A 481 -18.79 -2.39 -28.35
C MET A 481 -18.92 -2.55 -26.82
N PRO A 482 -20.10 -2.94 -26.30
CA PRO A 482 -20.28 -3.08 -24.87
C PRO A 482 -19.53 -4.32 -24.34
N LEU A 483 -18.85 -4.17 -23.19
CA LEU A 483 -18.19 -5.30 -22.48
C LEU A 483 -19.21 -6.33 -21.98
N PHE A 484 -20.44 -5.90 -21.71
CA PHE A 484 -21.59 -6.74 -21.38
C PHE A 484 -22.78 -6.32 -22.24
N THR A 485 -23.35 -7.26 -22.99
CA THR A 485 -24.60 -7.01 -23.73
C THR A 485 -25.78 -7.14 -22.78
N PRO A 486 -26.63 -6.11 -22.62
CA PRO A 486 -27.82 -6.22 -21.78
C PRO A 486 -28.74 -7.35 -22.27
N PRO A 487 -29.49 -8.02 -21.38
CA PRO A 487 -30.54 -8.93 -21.79
C PRO A 487 -31.54 -8.19 -22.71
N GLY A 488 -31.57 -8.52 -24.00
CA GLY A 488 -32.40 -7.86 -25.01
C GLY A 488 -31.65 -7.34 -26.24
N GLY A 489 -30.31 -7.24 -26.20
CA GLY A 489 -29.49 -6.96 -27.39
C GLY A 489 -29.45 -5.51 -27.89
N GLU A 490 -30.21 -4.59 -27.27
CA GLU A 490 -30.10 -3.17 -27.57
C GLU A 490 -28.85 -2.56 -26.94
N VAL A 491 -28.13 -1.74 -27.72
CA VAL A 491 -27.00 -0.95 -27.24
C VAL A 491 -27.52 0.24 -26.44
N PRO A 492 -27.26 0.33 -25.12
CA PRO A 492 -27.75 1.42 -24.31
C PRO A 492 -27.05 2.73 -24.69
N GLN A 493 -27.78 3.84 -24.62
CA GLN A 493 -27.21 5.18 -24.68
C GLN A 493 -26.70 5.53 -23.29
N VAL A 494 -25.39 5.38 -23.11
CA VAL A 494 -24.68 5.54 -21.83
C VAL A 494 -23.97 6.89 -21.72
N GLY A 495 -23.84 7.62 -22.82
CA GLY A 495 -23.30 8.99 -22.86
C GLY A 495 -24.36 10.02 -23.25
N LEU A 496 -23.93 11.27 -23.41
CA LEU A 496 -24.81 12.35 -23.88
C LEU A 496 -25.23 12.13 -25.35
N PRO A 497 -26.45 12.53 -25.75
CA PRO A 497 -26.85 12.53 -27.16
C PRO A 497 -26.13 13.66 -27.90
N THR A 498 -25.03 13.33 -28.56
CA THR A 498 -24.18 14.29 -29.29
C THR A 498 -24.36 14.22 -30.81
N GLY A 499 -25.32 13.45 -31.30
CA GLY A 499 -25.53 13.19 -32.73
C GLY A 499 -24.58 12.14 -33.30
N HIS A 500 -24.76 11.83 -34.58
CA HIS A 500 -23.93 10.87 -35.31
C HIS A 500 -22.86 11.56 -36.16
N LEU A 501 -21.76 10.85 -36.43
CA LEU A 501 -20.66 11.36 -37.25
C LEU A 501 -21.11 11.92 -38.61
N TYR A 502 -22.06 11.25 -39.27
CA TYR A 502 -22.54 11.67 -40.60
C TYR A 502 -23.38 12.95 -40.58
N GLU A 503 -23.75 13.44 -39.39
CA GLU A 503 -24.46 14.71 -39.17
C GLU A 503 -23.49 15.87 -38.89
N MET A 504 -22.19 15.57 -38.71
CA MET A 504 -21.15 16.53 -38.39
C MET A 504 -20.41 16.95 -39.67
N GLU A 505 -20.54 18.22 -40.05
CA GLU A 505 -19.94 18.81 -41.25
C GLU A 505 -18.49 19.30 -41.03
N THR A 506 -18.06 19.45 -39.78
CA THR A 506 -16.72 19.99 -39.44
C THR A 506 -16.02 19.23 -38.32
N PHE A 507 -14.69 19.26 -38.31
CA PHE A 507 -13.89 18.70 -37.21
C PHE A 507 -14.21 19.35 -35.85
N GLU A 508 -14.54 20.65 -35.84
CA GLU A 508 -14.89 21.35 -34.59
C GLU A 508 -16.20 20.81 -33.98
N GLN A 509 -17.16 20.35 -34.78
CA GLN A 509 -18.36 19.68 -34.26
C GLN A 509 -18.01 18.33 -33.61
N VAL A 510 -17.10 17.55 -34.21
CA VAL A 510 -16.60 16.29 -33.62
C VAL A 510 -15.87 16.56 -32.30
N LYS A 511 -15.01 17.59 -32.29
CA LYS A 511 -14.26 17.99 -31.10
C LYS A 511 -15.18 18.48 -29.98
N GLU A 512 -16.22 19.23 -30.30
CA GLU A 512 -17.23 19.67 -29.33
C GLU A 512 -18.05 18.51 -28.77
N ALA A 513 -18.45 17.55 -29.62
CA ALA A 513 -19.10 16.32 -29.18
C ALA A 513 -18.21 15.53 -28.20
N TYR A 514 -16.92 15.36 -28.55
CA TYR A 514 -15.94 14.71 -27.67
C TYR A 514 -15.77 15.45 -26.34
N ARG A 515 -15.63 16.78 -26.38
CA ARG A 515 -15.50 17.62 -25.19
C ARG A 515 -16.70 17.44 -24.25
N LYS A 516 -17.92 17.41 -24.79
CA LYS A 516 -19.16 17.18 -24.01
C LYS A 516 -19.16 15.81 -23.33
N GLN A 517 -18.76 14.74 -24.03
CA GLN A 517 -18.67 13.41 -23.42
C GLN A 517 -17.62 13.38 -22.29
N VAL A 518 -16.42 13.92 -22.52
CA VAL A 518 -15.36 13.94 -21.50
C VAL A 518 -15.82 14.74 -20.27
N GLU A 519 -16.39 15.93 -20.45
CA GLU A 519 -16.90 16.75 -19.33
C GLU A 519 -17.98 16.01 -18.53
N PHE A 520 -18.90 15.33 -19.23
CA PHE A 520 -19.95 14.53 -18.61
C PHE A 520 -19.38 13.41 -17.74
N PHE A 521 -18.46 12.60 -18.27
CA PHE A 521 -17.89 11.47 -17.53
C PHE A 521 -16.94 11.91 -16.41
N VAL A 522 -16.15 12.96 -16.60
CA VAL A 522 -15.31 13.52 -15.51
C VAL A 522 -16.19 14.02 -14.37
N ARG A 523 -17.30 14.70 -14.65
CA ARG A 523 -18.22 15.15 -13.61
C ARG A 523 -18.82 13.98 -12.83
N TRP A 524 -19.26 12.94 -13.52
CA TRP A 524 -19.77 11.73 -12.86
C TRP A 524 -18.70 11.02 -12.04
N HIS A 525 -17.50 10.93 -12.58
CA HIS A 525 -16.37 10.31 -11.90
C HIS A 525 -16.10 10.97 -10.54
N VAL A 526 -15.99 12.30 -10.51
CA VAL A 526 -15.80 13.06 -9.26
C VAL A 526 -16.98 12.87 -8.31
N LEU A 527 -18.22 12.90 -8.82
CA LEU A 527 -19.41 12.75 -7.98
C LEU A 527 -19.46 11.38 -7.30
N ILE A 528 -19.20 10.31 -8.05
CA ILE A 528 -19.23 8.95 -7.50
C ILE A 528 -18.07 8.71 -6.56
N ASN A 529 -16.86 9.20 -6.87
CA ASN A 529 -15.72 9.06 -5.95
C ASN A 529 -16.00 9.78 -4.61
N ASN A 530 -16.51 11.01 -4.64
CA ASN A 530 -16.89 11.73 -3.42
C ASN A 530 -17.95 10.99 -2.59
N ASN A 531 -18.92 10.34 -3.25
CA ASN A 531 -19.92 9.51 -2.57
C ASN A 531 -19.29 8.27 -1.93
N ALA A 532 -18.42 7.57 -2.65
CA ALA A 532 -17.71 6.39 -2.13
C ALA A 532 -16.81 6.75 -0.93
N GLU A 533 -16.07 7.85 -1.01
CA GLU A 533 -15.23 8.34 0.09
C GLU A 533 -16.05 8.71 1.34
N TYR A 534 -17.21 9.35 1.14
CA TYR A 534 -18.13 9.67 2.23
C TYR A 534 -18.59 8.44 3.01
N VAL A 535 -18.87 7.32 2.32
CA VAL A 535 -19.30 6.08 2.97
C VAL A 535 -18.11 5.32 3.54
N THR A 536 -17.03 5.19 2.78
CA THR A 536 -15.88 4.35 3.15
C THR A 536 -15.14 4.88 4.38
N ARG A 537 -15.08 6.20 4.60
CA ARG A 537 -14.46 6.75 5.82
C ARG A 537 -15.10 6.27 7.12
N GLU A 538 -16.42 6.01 7.12
CA GLU A 538 -17.15 5.53 8.30
C GLU A 538 -16.90 4.03 8.58
N LEU A 539 -16.47 3.29 7.55
CA LEU A 539 -16.36 1.83 7.58
C LEU A 539 -14.91 1.34 7.70
N LEU A 540 -13.99 2.08 7.07
CA LEU A 540 -12.56 1.80 6.97
C LEU A 540 -11.70 3.01 7.36
N PRO A 541 -11.89 3.63 8.53
CA PRO A 541 -10.84 4.51 9.07
C PRO A 541 -9.55 3.69 9.30
N LEU A 542 -8.41 4.35 9.14
CA LEU A 542 -7.08 3.74 9.07
C LEU A 542 -6.16 4.21 10.22
N PRO A 543 -6.44 3.81 11.48
CA PRO A 543 -5.66 4.28 12.63
C PRO A 543 -4.19 3.84 12.58
N VAL A 544 -3.82 2.75 11.90
CA VAL A 544 -2.41 2.34 11.74
C VAL A 544 -1.67 3.34 10.85
N VAL A 545 -2.24 3.70 9.69
CA VAL A 545 -1.69 4.78 8.83
C VAL A 545 -1.64 6.11 9.58
N SER A 546 -2.75 6.49 10.21
CA SER A 546 -2.91 7.80 10.87
C SER A 546 -1.99 8.00 12.07
N ALA A 547 -1.45 6.92 12.65
CA ALA A 547 -0.52 7.01 13.78
C ALA A 547 0.78 7.77 13.44
N THR A 548 1.26 7.66 12.20
CA THR A 548 2.49 8.35 11.77
C THR A 548 2.29 9.38 10.67
N MET A 549 1.10 9.45 10.06
CA MET A 549 0.78 10.48 9.07
C MET A 549 0.73 11.87 9.71
N GLY A 550 1.59 12.79 9.23
CA GLY A 550 1.63 14.17 9.70
C GLY A 550 0.28 14.88 9.52
N GLY A 551 -0.16 15.60 10.55
CA GLY A 551 -1.47 16.28 10.62
C GLY A 551 -2.50 15.51 11.44
N CYS A 552 -2.49 14.17 11.41
CA CYS A 552 -3.55 13.35 12.01
C CYS A 552 -3.55 13.46 13.54
N MET A 553 -2.36 13.36 14.14
CA MET A 553 -2.17 13.49 15.58
C MET A 553 -2.47 14.93 16.07
N GLU A 554 -2.12 15.93 15.27
CA GLU A 554 -2.34 17.34 15.56
C GLU A 554 -3.84 17.71 15.51
N SER A 555 -4.55 17.22 14.50
CA SER A 555 -5.98 17.49 14.31
C SER A 555 -6.89 16.56 15.13
N GLY A 556 -6.38 15.41 15.56
CA GLY A 556 -7.16 14.37 16.21
C GLY A 556 -8.12 13.68 15.25
N ARG A 557 -7.71 13.50 14.00
CA ARG A 557 -8.54 12.95 12.93
C ARG A 557 -7.76 11.93 12.14
N ASP A 558 -8.48 10.90 11.69
CA ASP A 558 -7.96 9.89 10.79
C ASP A 558 -7.76 10.46 9.37
N VAL A 559 -6.85 9.86 8.60
CA VAL A 559 -6.60 10.24 7.19
C VAL A 559 -7.87 10.24 6.35
N MET A 560 -8.78 9.28 6.58
CA MET A 560 -10.05 9.18 5.84
C MET A 560 -11.03 10.32 6.18
N TYR A 561 -10.78 11.06 7.26
CA TYR A 561 -11.53 12.24 7.67
C TYR A 561 -10.78 13.56 7.42
N GLY A 562 -9.76 13.53 6.54
CA GLY A 562 -8.97 14.69 6.19
C GLY A 562 -7.96 15.09 7.28
N GLY A 563 -7.49 14.12 8.06
CA GLY A 563 -6.54 14.35 9.14
C GLY A 563 -5.13 14.70 8.67
N ALA A 564 -4.73 14.28 7.46
CA ALA A 564 -3.38 14.53 6.95
C ALA A 564 -3.12 16.03 6.72
N LYS A 565 -1.85 16.45 6.76
CA LYS A 565 -1.43 17.84 6.52
C LYS A 565 -1.83 18.30 5.11
N TYR A 566 -1.69 17.41 4.13
CA TYR A 566 -2.18 17.59 2.77
C TYR A 566 -3.17 16.47 2.44
N ASN A 567 -4.25 16.81 1.73
CA ASN A 567 -5.28 15.86 1.31
C ASN A 567 -5.61 16.10 -0.17
N GLY A 568 -5.84 15.03 -0.91
CA GLY A 568 -6.23 15.04 -2.31
C GLY A 568 -7.15 13.87 -2.66
N SER A 569 -7.63 13.87 -3.90
CA SER A 569 -8.34 12.78 -4.58
C SER A 569 -8.07 12.87 -6.07
#